data_AF-A0AAP5YEJ0-F1
#
_entry.id   AF-A0AAP5YEJ0-F1
#
_cell.length_a   1.000
_cell.length_b   1.000
_cell.length_c   1.000
_cell.angle_alpha   90.00
_cell.angle_beta   90.00
_cell.angle_gamma   90.00
#
_symmetry.space_group_name_H-M   'P 1'
#
loop_
_entity.id
_entity.type
_entity.pdbx_description
1 polymer ?
#
loop_
_entity_poly.entity_id
_entity_poly.type
_entity_poly.pdbx_seq_one_letter_code
_entity_poly.pdbx_strand_id
1 'polypeptide(L)'
;MLIKLAWRNLWRNKLRTSIMLGAMGFGLMGVVAMIGFMNGLVDSMIKNAIAWQTSHLQIHQSAYLVTPELKDIIPDSQSIVTTLDKHQSVKAVSERF
;
A
#
# COMPACT_ATOMS: atom_id res chain seq x y z
N MET A 1 27.22 -33.24 -24.75
CA MET A 1 28.62 -33.15 -24.24
C MET A 1 28.99 -31.76 -23.70
N LEU A 2 28.48 -30.66 -24.27
CA LEU A 2 28.85 -29.28 -23.90
C LEU A 2 28.53 -28.91 -22.43
N ILE A 3 27.36 -29.27 -21.90
CA ILE A 3 26.97 -28.98 -20.51
C ILE A 3 27.94 -29.59 -19.50
N LYS A 4 28.40 -30.82 -19.77
CA LYS A 4 29.35 -31.55 -18.91
C LYS A 4 30.73 -30.89 -18.90
N LEU A 5 31.16 -30.33 -20.04
CA LEU A 5 32.41 -29.58 -20.16
C LEU A 5 32.32 -28.22 -19.46
N ALA A 6 31.21 -27.50 -19.63
CA ALA A 6 30.97 -26.20 -18.99
C ALA A 6 30.96 -26.32 -17.45
N TRP A 7 30.28 -27.33 -16.90
CA TRP A 7 30.25 -27.59 -15.45
C TRP A 7 31.65 -27.85 -14.87
N ARG A 8 32.46 -28.64 -15.58
CA ARG A 8 33.84 -28.92 -15.18
C ARG A 8 34.75 -27.69 -15.25
N ASN A 9 34.47 -26.77 -16.18
CA ASN A 9 35.18 -25.50 -16.32
C ASN A 9 34.87 -24.57 -15.12
N LEU A 10 33.59 -24.42 -14.77
CA LEU A 10 33.13 -23.65 -13.60
C LEU A 10 33.79 -24.16 -12.30
N TRP A 11 33.91 -25.47 -12.13
CA TRP A 11 34.55 -26.09 -10.97
C TRP A 11 36.09 -25.96 -10.95
N ARG A 12 36.76 -25.77 -12.09
CA ARG A 12 38.21 -25.53 -12.16
C ARG A 12 38.57 -24.09 -11.80
N ASN A 13 37.74 -23.13 -12.19
CA ASN A 13 37.93 -21.70 -11.92
C ASN A 13 36.93 -21.19 -10.86
N LYS A 14 37.01 -21.76 -9.65
CA LYS A 14 36.06 -21.49 -8.55
C LYS A 14 36.00 -20.02 -8.14
N LEU A 15 37.15 -19.32 -8.11
CA LEU A 15 37.22 -17.94 -7.64
C LEU A 15 36.51 -16.96 -8.59
N ARG A 16 36.79 -17.03 -9.90
CA ARG A 16 36.15 -16.18 -10.91
C ARG A 16 34.65 -16.43 -11.00
N THR A 17 34.25 -17.70 -10.95
CA THR A 17 32.84 -18.10 -11.00
C THR A 17 32.08 -17.65 -9.76
N SER A 18 32.67 -17.79 -8.57
CA SER A 18 32.10 -17.34 -7.30
C SER A 18 31.82 -15.83 -7.30
N ILE A 19 32.77 -15.00 -7.75
CA ILE A 19 32.61 -13.55 -7.79
C ILE A 19 31.44 -13.15 -8.71
N MET A 20 31.35 -13.77 -9.89
CA MET A 20 30.26 -13.49 -10.84
C MET A 20 28.89 -13.90 -10.30
N LEU A 21 28.79 -15.11 -9.72
CA LEU A 21 27.54 -15.57 -9.09
C LEU A 21 27.15 -14.71 -7.89
N GLY A 22 28.14 -14.29 -7.08
CA GLY A 22 27.93 -13.38 -5.97
C GLY A 22 27.39 -12.03 -6.43
N ALA A 23 27.99 -11.42 -7.46
CA ALA A 23 27.52 -10.16 -8.03
C ALA A 23 26.08 -10.26 -8.57
N MET A 24 25.78 -11.33 -9.31
CA MET A 24 24.42 -11.58 -9.81
C MET A 24 23.41 -11.81 -8.67
N GLY A 25 23.80 -12.59 -7.66
CA GLY A 25 22.97 -12.88 -6.49
C GLY A 25 22.66 -11.63 -5.66
N PHE A 26 23.67 -10.82 -5.37
CA PHE A 26 23.50 -9.54 -4.68
C PHE A 26 22.63 -8.56 -5.47
N GLY A 27 22.82 -8.48 -6.80
CA GLY A 27 22.00 -7.65 -7.67
C GLY A 27 20.53 -8.07 -7.63
N LEU A 28 20.26 -9.37 -7.78
CA LEU A 28 18.89 -9.90 -7.71
C LEU A 28 18.26 -9.67 -6.33
N MET A 29 19.02 -9.92 -5.26
CA MET A 29 18.55 -9.70 -3.89
C MET A 29 18.15 -8.24 -3.66
N GLY A 30 18.97 -7.29 -4.14
CA GLY A 30 18.68 -5.86 -4.05
C GLY A 30 17.39 -5.48 -4.78
N VAL A 31 17.20 -5.98 -6.00
CA VAL A 31 15.99 -5.70 -6.80
C VAL A 31 14.75 -6.26 -6.11
N VAL A 32 14.78 -7.51 -5.65
CA VAL A 32 13.64 -8.15 -4.98
C VAL A 32 13.32 -7.44 -3.65
N ALA A 33 14.34 -7.09 -2.88
CA ALA A 33 14.17 -6.34 -1.64
C ALA A 33 13.53 -4.97 -1.88
N MET A 34 13.98 -4.24 -2.90
CA MET A 34 13.45 -2.92 -3.24
C MET A 34 11.99 -2.97 -3.69
N ILE A 35 11.62 -3.99 -4.49
CA ILE A 35 10.22 -4.20 -4.90
C ILE A 35 9.34 -4.48 -3.67
N GLY A 36 9.77 -5.39 -2.79
CA GLY A 36 9.03 -5.71 -1.57
C GLY A 36 8.86 -4.49 -0.66
N PHE A 37 9.94 -3.71 -0.48
CA PHE A 37 9.93 -2.49 0.31
C PHE A 37 8.99 -1.44 -0.26
N MET A 38 9.04 -1.19 -1.58
CA MET A 38 8.17 -0.21 -2.23
C MET A 38 6.69 -0.59 -2.10
N ASN A 39 6.36 -1.87 -2.30
CA ASN A 39 4.99 -2.35 -2.13
C ASN A 39 4.50 -2.19 -0.69
N GLY A 40 5.35 -2.50 0.29
CA GLY A 40 5.03 -2.28 1.71
C GLY A 40 4.81 -0.81 2.05
N LEU A 41 5.63 0.09 1.49
CA LEU A 41 5.46 1.53 1.66
C LEU A 41 4.13 2.02 1.08
N VAL A 42 3.78 1.59 -0.13
CA VAL A 42 2.53 2.00 -0.79
C VAL A 42 1.31 1.50 -0.01
N ASP A 43 1.29 0.24 0.39
CA ASP A 43 0.21 -0.32 1.23
C ASP A 43 0.08 0.42 2.56
N SER A 44 1.22 0.74 3.19
CA SER A 44 1.23 1.52 4.43
C SER A 44 0.74 2.96 4.23
N MET A 45 1.13 3.61 3.13
CA MET A 45 0.64 4.94 2.77
C MET A 45 -0.87 4.94 2.57
N ILE A 46 -1.42 3.95 1.85
CA ILE A 46 -2.87 3.84 1.63
C ILE A 46 -3.60 3.65 2.96
N LYS A 47 -3.13 2.72 3.81
CA LYS A 47 -3.71 2.48 5.13
C LYS A 47 -3.67 3.72 6.01
N ASN A 48 -2.55 4.45 6.01
CA ASN A 48 -2.41 5.68 6.77
C ASN A 48 -3.32 6.81 6.22
N ALA A 49 -3.41 6.98 4.90
CA ALA A 49 -4.29 7.97 4.29
C ALA A 49 -5.76 7.70 4.66
N ILE A 50 -6.20 6.43 4.58
CA ILE A 50 -7.54 6.03 4.99
C ILE A 50 -7.76 6.27 6.49
N ALA A 51 -6.80 5.89 7.33
CA ALA A 51 -6.95 6.01 8.79
C ALA A 51 -6.97 7.47 9.29
N TRP A 52 -6.25 8.38 8.64
CA TRP A 52 -6.01 9.73 9.16
C TRP A 52 -6.72 10.86 8.40
N GLN A 53 -6.92 10.75 7.09
CA GLN A 53 -7.47 11.86 6.30
C GLN A 53 -8.97 11.74 6.05
N THR A 54 -9.42 10.60 5.53
CA THR A 54 -10.75 10.54 4.90
C THR A 54 -11.68 9.52 5.54
N SER A 55 -11.20 8.67 6.46
CA SER A 55 -11.89 7.41 6.76
C SER A 55 -12.19 6.64 5.46
N HIS A 56 -13.02 5.59 5.49
CA HIS A 56 -13.42 4.89 4.26
C HIS A 56 -14.39 5.70 3.39
N LEU A 57 -15.19 6.58 4.00
CA LEU A 57 -16.16 7.44 3.32
C LEU A 57 -16.46 8.60 4.25
N GLN A 58 -16.46 9.82 3.72
CA GLN A 58 -16.92 11.02 4.42
C GLN A 58 -18.04 11.68 3.63
N ILE A 59 -19.06 12.14 4.36
CA ILE A 59 -20.20 12.87 3.81
C ILE A 59 -20.09 14.30 4.34
N HIS A 60 -20.05 15.27 3.44
CA HIS A 60 -19.94 16.68 3.77
C HIS A 60 -20.96 17.48 2.98
N GLN A 61 -21.37 18.63 3.50
CA GLN A 61 -22.14 19.58 2.72
C GLN A 61 -21.30 20.15 1.58
N SER A 62 -21.86 20.33 0.39
CA SER A 62 -21.08 20.75 -0.80
C SER A 62 -20.37 22.10 -0.62
N ALA A 63 -20.96 23.01 0.18
CA ALA A 63 -20.37 24.31 0.53
C ALA A 63 -19.15 24.19 1.46
N TYR A 64 -19.14 23.18 2.35
CA TYR A 64 -18.04 22.92 3.29
C TYR A 64 -16.71 22.61 2.58
N LEU A 65 -16.77 22.00 1.38
CA LEU A 65 -15.59 21.70 0.57
C LEU A 65 -14.98 22.95 -0.09
N VAL A 66 -15.77 24.01 -0.27
CA VAL A 66 -15.35 25.26 -0.91
C VAL A 66 -14.88 26.27 0.13
N THR A 67 -15.66 26.41 1.21
CA THR A 67 -15.38 27.31 2.33
C THR A 67 -15.81 26.59 3.61
N PRO A 68 -14.87 26.14 4.46
CA PRO A 68 -15.25 25.47 5.70
C PRO A 68 -15.78 26.50 6.71
N GLU A 69 -17.06 26.87 6.57
CA GLU A 69 -17.78 27.69 7.54
C GLU A 69 -18.58 26.81 8.51
N LEU A 70 -18.65 27.21 9.78
CA LEU A 70 -19.46 26.56 10.83
C LEU A 70 -20.97 26.49 10.53
N LYS A 71 -21.42 27.15 9.46
CA LYS A 71 -22.82 27.19 9.03
C LYS A 71 -23.16 26.06 8.04
N ASP A 72 -22.15 25.40 7.47
CA ASP A 72 -22.31 24.32 6.48
C ASP A 72 -22.54 22.96 7.14
N ILE A 73 -23.53 22.92 8.02
CA ILE A 73 -23.99 21.71 8.70
C ILE A 73 -24.95 20.92 7.80
N ILE A 74 -24.89 19.60 7.91
CA ILE A 74 -25.84 18.70 7.24
C ILE A 74 -27.13 18.70 8.08
N PRO A 75 -28.27 19.19 7.54
CA PRO A 75 -29.54 19.09 8.25
C PRO A 75 -29.95 17.61 8.40
N ASP A 76 -30.42 17.23 9.59
CA ASP A 76 -30.92 15.90 9.91
C ASP A 76 -29.87 14.76 9.84
N SER A 77 -28.67 15.02 10.39
CA SER A 77 -27.57 14.05 10.50
C SER A 77 -27.97 12.74 11.20
N GLN A 78 -28.85 12.79 12.20
CA GLN A 78 -29.33 11.62 12.94
C GLN A 78 -30.07 10.59 12.07
N SER A 79 -30.88 11.05 11.11
CA SER A 79 -31.61 10.17 10.18
C SER A 79 -30.66 9.44 9.21
N ILE A 80 -29.59 10.10 8.81
CA ILE A 80 -28.57 9.56 7.91
C ILE A 80 -27.75 8.50 8.64
N VAL A 81 -27.33 8.78 9.88
CA VAL A 81 -26.60 7.82 10.71
C VAL A 81 -27.41 6.54 10.95
N THR A 82 -28.68 6.66 11.29
CA THR A 82 -29.56 5.49 11.52
C THR A 82 -29.86 4.68 10.25
N THR A 83 -29.87 5.32 9.08
CA THR A 83 -30.03 4.62 7.79
C THR A 83 -28.74 3.87 7.42
N LEU A 84 -27.58 4.49 7.64
CA LEU A 84 -26.28 3.89 7.36
C LEU A 84 -25.95 2.74 8.31
N ASP A 85 -26.30 2.85 9.59
CA ASP A 85 -26.07 1.80 10.59
C ASP A 85 -26.86 0.51 10.30
N LYS A 86 -28.02 0.63 9.65
CA LYS A 86 -28.83 -0.51 9.19
C LYS A 86 -28.30 -1.18 7.92
N HIS A 87 -27.34 -0.57 7.23
CA HIS A 87 -26.84 -1.08 5.96
C HIS A 87 -25.71 -2.08 6.18
N GLN A 88 -25.84 -3.31 5.67
CA GLN A 88 -24.90 -4.41 5.91
C GLN A 88 -23.44 -4.13 5.47
N SER A 89 -23.25 -3.23 4.50
CA SER A 89 -21.91 -2.83 4.02
C SER A 89 -21.21 -1.77 4.89
N VAL A 90 -21.89 -1.22 5.90
CA VAL A 90 -21.35 -0.18 6.78
C VAL A 90 -20.93 -0.84 8.09
N LYS A 91 -19.64 -0.72 8.44
CA LYS A 91 -19.09 -1.34 9.66
C LYS A 91 -19.24 -0.45 10.90
N ALA A 92 -19.15 0.87 10.72
CA ALA A 92 -19.27 1.86 11.78
C ALA A 92 -19.52 3.24 11.17
N VAL A 93 -20.23 4.09 11.90
CA VAL A 93 -20.48 5.49 11.55
C VAL A 93 -20.07 6.36 12.73
N SER A 94 -19.42 7.50 12.47
CA SER A 94 -19.15 8.53 13.48
C SER A 94 -19.63 9.86 12.96
N GLU A 95 -20.46 10.53 13.76
CA GLU A 95 -20.88 11.89 13.51
C GLU A 95 -19.80 12.86 14.03
N ARG A 96 -19.58 13.97 13.32
CA ARG A 96 -18.82 15.12 13.80
C ARG A 96 -19.72 16.35 13.70
N PHE A 97 -19.89 17.03 14.82
CA PHE A 97 -20.72 18.22 15.00
C PHE A 97 -20.07 19.47 14.41
#